data_AF-A0A8J6JEU7-F1
#
_entry.id   AF-A0A8J6JEU7-F1
#
_cell.length_a   1.000
_cell.length_b   1.000
_cell.length_c   1.000
_cell.angle_alpha   90.00
_cell.angle_beta   90.00
_cell.angle_gamma   90.00
#
_symmetry.space_group_name_H-M   'P 1'
#
loop_
_entity.id
_entity.type
_entity.pdbx_description
1 polymer ?
#
loop_
_entity_poly.entity_id
_entity_poly.type
_entity_poly.pdbx_seq_one_letter_code
_entity_poly.pdbx_strand_id
1 'polypeptide(L)'
;MENVVHIKNAVLAALAALGTFVANALGGWDAALQVLIGLMAADYVTGLIVAGVFKRSGKSETGALESRAGFKGLVRKCTILMLVWVAAMLDRLTGAAYIRTAVCLFFIGNEGLSILENTALMGVKYPAFIRNALEAMRDKGDGGKADTNA
;
A
#
# COMPACT_ATOMS: atom_id res chain seq x y z
N MET A 1 -12.79 27.57 -26.35
CA MET A 1 -12.20 26.21 -26.32
C MET A 1 -10.71 26.25 -26.03
N GLU A 2 -9.96 27.19 -26.59
CA GLU A 2 -8.51 27.38 -26.39
C GLU A 2 -8.08 27.52 -24.92
N ASN A 3 -8.73 28.37 -24.12
CA ASN A 3 -8.43 28.50 -22.68
C ASN A 3 -8.59 27.20 -21.89
N VAL A 4 -9.59 26.38 -22.25
CA VAL A 4 -9.82 25.08 -21.60
C VAL A 4 -8.70 24.10 -21.96
N VAL A 5 -8.21 24.14 -23.20
CA VAL A 5 -7.08 23.31 -23.65
C VAL A 5 -5.79 23.75 -22.94
N HIS A 6 -5.52 25.05 -22.83
CA HIS A 6 -4.35 25.57 -22.11
C HIS A 6 -4.37 25.19 -20.62
N ILE A 7 -5.50 25.32 -19.95
CA ILE A 7 -5.65 24.93 -18.53
C ILE A 7 -5.40 23.42 -18.37
N LYS A 8 -6.00 22.58 -19.23
CA LYS A 8 -5.77 21.13 -19.20
C LYS A 8 -4.29 20.79 -19.39
N ASN A 9 -3.64 21.40 -20.37
CA ASN A 9 -2.23 21.16 -20.66
C ASN A 9 -1.32 21.62 -19.52
N ALA A 10 -1.62 22.77 -18.89
CA ALA A 10 -0.87 23.26 -17.74
C ALA A 10 -0.99 22.32 -16.53
N VAL A 11 -2.19 21.82 -16.25
CA VAL A 11 -2.42 20.83 -15.18
C VAL A 11 -1.69 19.52 -15.47
N LEU A 12 -1.79 19.00 -16.69
CA LEU A 12 -1.09 17.78 -17.10
C LEU A 12 0.43 17.94 -17.01
N ALA A 13 0.97 19.08 -17.44
CA ALA A 13 2.40 19.39 -17.34
C ALA A 13 2.87 19.45 -15.88
N ALA A 14 2.12 20.11 -15.01
CA ALA A 14 2.43 20.19 -13.59
C ALA A 14 2.40 18.80 -12.92
N LEU A 15 1.38 17.99 -13.21
CA LEU A 15 1.27 16.62 -12.70
C LEU A 15 2.40 15.72 -13.22
N ALA A 16 2.75 15.84 -14.50
CA ALA A 16 3.86 15.09 -15.09
C ALA A 16 5.20 15.49 -14.49
N ALA A 17 5.43 16.79 -14.26
CA ALA A 17 6.65 17.29 -13.62
C ALA A 17 6.77 16.77 -12.18
N LEU A 18 5.69 16.87 -11.39
CA LEU A 18 5.66 16.36 -10.02
C LEU A 18 5.84 14.84 -9.97
N GLY A 19 5.13 14.10 -10.83
CA GLY A 19 5.24 12.64 -10.92
C GLY A 19 6.65 12.19 -11.29
N THR A 20 7.27 12.88 -12.25
CA THR A 20 8.66 12.62 -12.66
C THR A 20 9.64 12.94 -11.53
N PHE A 21 9.45 14.05 -10.82
CA PHE A 21 10.28 14.40 -9.67
C PHE A 21 10.19 13.34 -8.57
N VAL A 22 8.97 12.90 -8.20
CA VAL A 22 8.75 11.87 -7.19
C VAL A 22 9.34 10.53 -7.62
N ALA A 23 9.12 10.10 -8.86
CA ALA A 23 9.69 8.85 -9.37
C ALA A 23 11.23 8.87 -9.33
N ASN A 24 11.85 10.00 -9.69
CA ASN A 24 13.30 10.16 -9.56
C ASN A 24 13.77 10.16 -8.11
N ALA A 25 13.02 10.79 -7.20
CA ALA A 25 13.34 10.76 -5.77
C ALA A 25 13.36 9.30 -5.27
N LEU A 26 12.34 8.51 -5.63
CA LEU A 26 12.17 7.10 -5.27
C LEU A 26 13.16 6.14 -5.97
N GLY A 27 14.19 6.64 -6.64
CA GLY A 27 15.23 5.81 -7.26
C GLY A 27 14.91 5.32 -8.67
N GLY A 28 13.88 5.88 -9.34
CA GLY A 28 13.52 5.57 -10.72
C GLY A 28 12.15 4.88 -10.85
N TRP A 29 11.71 4.67 -12.09
CA TRP A 29 10.39 4.08 -12.43
C TRP A 29 10.51 2.65 -12.98
N ASP A 30 11.12 1.75 -12.21
CA ASP A 30 11.29 0.34 -12.58
C ASP A 30 10.10 -0.56 -12.19
N ALA A 31 10.20 -1.84 -12.57
CA ALA A 31 9.19 -2.85 -12.32
C ALA A 31 8.86 -3.05 -10.84
N ALA A 32 9.84 -2.98 -9.92
CA ALA A 32 9.57 -3.19 -8.50
C ALA A 32 8.72 -2.04 -7.92
N LEU A 33 9.04 -0.80 -8.28
CA LEU A 33 8.23 0.35 -7.87
C LEU A 33 6.83 0.32 -8.52
N GLN A 34 6.75 -0.01 -9.81
CA GLN A 34 5.47 -0.13 -10.52
C GLN A 34 4.54 -1.17 -9.90
N VAL A 35 5.06 -2.36 -9.58
CA VAL A 35 4.30 -3.44 -8.93
C VAL A 35 3.85 -3.00 -7.54
N LEU A 36 4.74 -2.37 -6.75
CA LEU A 36 4.39 -1.87 -5.42
C LEU A 36 3.22 -0.88 -5.47
N ILE A 37 3.30 0.13 -6.35
CA ILE A 37 2.23 1.13 -6.50
C ILE A 37 0.94 0.49 -7.00
N GLY A 38 1.04 -0.46 -7.94
CA GLY A 38 -0.10 -1.22 -8.43
C GLY A 38 -0.80 -2.01 -7.32
N LEU A 39 -0.05 -2.71 -6.47
CA LEU A 39 -0.61 -3.43 -5.33
C LEU A 39 -1.16 -2.50 -4.25
N MET A 40 -0.51 -1.37 -3.98
CA MET A 40 -1.07 -0.34 -3.10
C MET A 40 -2.43 0.17 -3.60
N ALA A 41 -2.55 0.43 -4.90
CA ALA A 41 -3.81 0.86 -5.51
C ALA A 41 -4.88 -0.25 -5.40
N ALA A 42 -4.51 -1.50 -5.72
CA ALA A 42 -5.41 -2.64 -5.63
C ALA A 42 -5.87 -2.91 -4.18
N ASP A 43 -4.97 -2.86 -3.19
CA ASP A 43 -5.33 -2.98 -1.77
C ASP A 43 -6.28 -1.85 -1.35
N TYR A 44 -6.02 -0.61 -1.77
CA TYR A 44 -6.88 0.51 -1.42
C TYR A 44 -8.29 0.33 -1.98
N VAL A 45 -8.40 -0.02 -3.26
CA VAL A 45 -9.69 -0.26 -3.93
C VAL A 45 -10.42 -1.44 -3.30
N THR A 46 -9.75 -2.57 -3.08
CA THR A 46 -10.35 -3.74 -2.43
C THR A 46 -10.79 -3.43 -1.00
N GLY A 47 -10.01 -2.69 -0.22
CA GLY A 47 -10.38 -2.22 1.11
C GLY A 47 -11.62 -1.32 1.12
N LEU A 48 -11.73 -0.40 0.15
CA LEU A 48 -12.94 0.42 -0.02
C LEU A 48 -14.16 -0.43 -0.39
N ILE A 49 -14.00 -1.44 -1.26
CA ILE A 49 -15.10 -2.36 -1.62
C ILE A 49 -15.56 -3.15 -0.37
N VAL A 50 -14.63 -3.70 0.42
CA VAL A 50 -14.97 -4.43 1.65
C VAL A 50 -15.72 -3.52 2.63
N ALA A 51 -15.24 -2.31 2.85
CA ALA A 51 -15.87 -1.36 3.77
C ALA A 51 -17.23 -0.86 3.26
N GLY A 52 -17.38 -0.62 1.96
CA GLY A 52 -18.59 -0.02 1.38
C GLY A 52 -19.70 -1.02 1.09
N VAL A 53 -19.34 -2.13 0.45
CA VAL A 53 -20.30 -3.13 -0.05
C VAL A 53 -20.55 -4.20 1.00
N PHE A 54 -19.47 -4.74 1.59
CA PHE A 54 -19.58 -5.88 2.50
C PHE A 54 -19.78 -5.45 3.96
N LYS A 55 -19.48 -4.20 4.31
CA LYS A 55 -19.54 -3.65 5.69
C LYS A 55 -18.84 -4.56 6.72
N ARG A 56 -17.78 -5.23 6.28
CA ARG A 56 -17.02 -6.23 7.05
C ARG A 56 -15.54 -5.87 7.16
N SER A 57 -15.20 -4.59 6.97
CA SER A 57 -13.81 -4.15 7.06
C SER A 57 -13.30 -4.29 8.49
N GLY A 58 -12.28 -5.11 8.72
CA GLY A 58 -11.56 -5.12 10.00
C GLY A 58 -10.76 -3.83 10.27
N LYS A 59 -10.73 -2.89 9.32
CA LYS A 59 -9.96 -1.65 9.38
C LYS A 59 -10.78 -0.45 9.91
N SER A 60 -12.07 -0.60 10.21
CA SER A 60 -12.92 0.43 10.87
C SER A 60 -13.73 -0.17 12.03
N GLU A 61 -14.02 0.62 13.07
CA GLU A 61 -14.75 0.14 14.27
C GLU A 61 -16.15 -0.39 13.95
N THR A 62 -16.75 0.09 12.86
CA THR A 62 -18.12 -0.26 12.44
C THR A 62 -18.18 -1.23 11.26
N GLY A 63 -17.03 -1.64 10.70
CA GLY A 63 -16.96 -2.44 9.48
C GLY A 63 -17.34 -1.71 8.19
N ALA A 64 -17.93 -0.52 8.30
CA ALA A 64 -18.40 0.31 7.19
C ALA A 64 -17.35 1.35 6.73
N LEU A 65 -17.62 2.02 5.61
CA LEU A 65 -16.80 3.14 5.12
C LEU A 65 -16.69 4.24 6.16
N GLU A 66 -15.48 4.41 6.70
CA GLU A 66 -15.13 5.54 7.54
C GLU A 66 -13.97 6.32 6.89
N SER A 67 -14.18 7.61 6.64
CA SER A 67 -13.17 8.47 5.99
C SER A 67 -11.86 8.51 6.78
N ARG A 68 -11.92 8.51 8.12
CA ARG A 68 -10.73 8.48 9.00
C ARG A 68 -9.92 7.19 8.82
N ALA A 69 -10.58 6.04 8.74
CA ALA A 69 -9.92 4.77 8.48
C ALA A 69 -9.26 4.75 7.08
N GLY A 70 -9.96 5.27 6.07
CA GLY A 70 -9.41 5.42 4.71
C GLY A 70 -8.18 6.34 4.66
N PHE A 71 -8.22 7.47 5.36
CA PHE A 71 -7.10 8.40 5.46
C PHE A 71 -5.91 7.77 6.19
N LYS A 72 -6.15 7.07 7.30
CA LYS A 72 -5.09 6.32 8.02
C LYS A 72 -4.41 5.29 7.11
N GLY A 73 -5.19 4.58 6.29
CA GLY A 73 -4.67 3.66 5.28
C GLY A 73 -3.79 4.36 4.24
N LEU A 74 -4.21 5.52 3.75
CA LEU A 74 -3.43 6.31 2.80
C LEU A 74 -2.11 6.83 3.41
N VAL A 75 -2.16 7.34 4.66
CA VAL A 75 -0.96 7.78 5.39
C VAL A 75 0.04 6.64 5.53
N ARG A 76 -0.42 5.42 5.86
CA ARG A 76 0.45 4.24 5.93
C ARG A 76 1.16 3.98 4.60
N LYS A 77 0.46 4.11 3.47
CA LYS A 77 1.05 3.93 2.12
C LYS A 77 2.06 5.03 1.78
N CYS A 78 1.80 6.28 2.17
CA CYS A 78 2.77 7.36 2.06
C CYS A 78 4.04 7.07 2.88
N THR A 79 3.90 6.52 4.09
CA THR A 79 5.04 6.10 4.92
C THR A 79 5.85 5.00 4.24
N ILE A 80 5.19 4.03 3.58
CA ILE A 80 5.88 2.99 2.81
C ILE A 80 6.72 3.62 1.68
N LEU A 81 6.16 4.56 0.92
CA LEU A 81 6.90 5.25 -0.14
C LEU A 81 8.07 6.08 0.42
N MET A 82 7.92 6.66 1.61
CA MET A 82 9.02 7.32 2.31
C MET A 82 10.14 6.35 2.71
N LEU A 83 9.82 5.12 3.11
CA LEU A 83 10.83 4.07 3.36
C LEU A 83 11.53 3.63 2.08
N VAL A 84 10.81 3.54 0.95
CA VAL A 84 11.42 3.28 -0.37
C VAL A 84 12.37 4.42 -0.76
N TRP A 85 12.01 5.67 -0.48
CA TRP A 85 12.87 6.83 -0.69
C TRP A 85 14.18 6.73 0.13
N VAL A 86 14.08 6.41 1.42
CA VAL A 86 15.25 6.19 2.28
C VAL A 86 16.12 5.06 1.74
N ALA A 87 15.52 3.95 1.30
CA ALA A 87 16.24 2.84 0.70
C ALA A 87 16.96 3.23 -0.61
N ALA A 88 16.33 4.09 -1.43
CA ALA A 88 16.96 4.64 -2.63
C ALA A 88 18.16 5.54 -2.29
N MET A 89 18.10 6.29 -1.19
CA MET A 89 19.25 7.07 -0.69
C MET A 89 20.38 6.15 -0.21
N LEU A 90 20.06 5.03 0.44
CA LEU A 90 21.06 4.05 0.88
C LEU A 90 21.76 3.37 -0.30
N ASP A 91 21.02 2.97 -1.33
CA ASP A 91 21.61 2.45 -2.58
C ASP A 91 22.60 3.48 -3.18
N ARG A 92 22.21 4.76 -3.26
CA ARG A 92 23.09 5.84 -3.75
C ARG A 92 24.33 6.07 -2.88
N LEU A 93 24.17 6.02 -1.55
CA LEU A 93 25.24 6.23 -0.59
C LEU A 93 26.27 5.09 -0.60
N THR A 94 25.78 3.85 -0.70
CA THR A 94 26.61 2.64 -0.62
C THR A 94 27.12 2.17 -1.98
N GLY A 95 26.55 2.68 -3.08
CA GLY A 95 26.76 2.14 -4.42
C GLY A 95 26.05 0.80 -4.65
N ALA A 96 25.21 0.35 -3.71
CA ALA A 96 24.38 -0.83 -3.89
C ALA A 96 23.23 -0.55 -4.87
N ALA A 97 22.69 -1.62 -5.46
CA ALA A 97 21.54 -1.55 -6.38
C ALA A 97 20.41 -2.51 -5.97
N TYR A 98 20.41 -2.97 -4.71
CA TYR A 98 19.53 -4.04 -4.24
C TYR A 98 18.74 -3.67 -2.98
N ILE A 99 19.13 -2.64 -2.23
CA ILE A 99 18.47 -2.29 -0.95
C ILE A 99 17.05 -1.81 -1.23
N ARG A 100 16.89 -0.86 -2.16
CA ARG A 100 15.59 -0.35 -2.56
C ARG A 100 14.71 -1.45 -3.16
N THR A 101 15.28 -2.32 -3.99
CA THR A 101 14.57 -3.46 -4.57
C THR A 101 14.05 -4.40 -3.49
N ALA A 102 14.88 -4.72 -2.50
CA ALA A 102 14.48 -5.57 -1.37
C ALA A 102 13.35 -4.93 -0.54
N VAL A 103 13.42 -3.62 -0.28
CA VAL A 103 12.36 -2.88 0.42
C VAL A 103 11.07 -2.87 -0.39
N CYS A 104 11.12 -2.66 -1.71
CA CYS A 104 9.95 -2.76 -2.57
C CYS A 104 9.34 -4.17 -2.52
N LEU A 105 10.14 -5.23 -2.64
CA LEU A 105 9.67 -6.62 -2.59
C LEU A 105 9.04 -6.97 -1.24
N PHE A 106 9.61 -6.48 -0.13
CA PHE A 106 9.03 -6.62 1.20
C PHE A 106 7.61 -6.02 1.26
N PHE A 107 7.46 -4.78 0.80
CA PHE A 107 6.16 -4.12 0.83
C PHE A 107 5.17 -4.65 -0.22
N ILE A 108 5.66 -5.17 -1.36
CA ILE A 108 4.84 -5.94 -2.31
C ILE A 108 4.20 -7.13 -1.61
N GLY A 109 4.98 -7.88 -0.82
CA GLY A 109 4.45 -8.98 0.00
C GLY A 109 3.40 -8.50 1.01
N ASN A 110 3.67 -7.38 1.70
CA ASN A 110 2.74 -6.78 2.67
C ASN A 110 1.41 -6.36 2.02
N GLU A 111 1.44 -5.67 0.88
CA GLU A 111 0.22 -5.28 0.16
C GLU A 111 -0.51 -6.50 -0.40
N GLY A 112 0.23 -7.51 -0.89
CA GLY A 112 -0.33 -8.79 -1.35
C GLY A 112 -1.10 -9.52 -0.26
N LEU A 113 -0.57 -9.56 0.97
CA LEU A 113 -1.26 -10.13 2.13
C LEU A 113 -2.53 -9.35 2.47
N SER A 114 -2.50 -8.02 2.41
CA SER A 114 -3.68 -7.21 2.70
C SER A 114 -4.77 -7.36 1.62
N ILE A 115 -4.38 -7.53 0.35
CA ILE A 115 -5.32 -7.89 -0.72
C ILE A 115 -5.95 -9.24 -0.43
N LEU A 116 -5.16 -10.27 -0.10
CA LEU A 116 -5.66 -11.61 0.22
C LEU A 116 -6.69 -11.56 1.36
N GLU A 117 -6.42 -10.79 2.40
CA GLU A 117 -7.35 -10.53 3.50
C GLU A 117 -8.64 -9.87 2.99
N ASN A 118 -8.56 -8.77 2.24
CA ASN A 118 -9.72 -8.08 1.71
C ASN A 118 -10.57 -9.01 0.83
N THR A 119 -9.96 -9.80 -0.05
CA THR A 119 -10.66 -10.75 -0.92
C THR A 119 -11.24 -11.94 -0.17
N ALA A 120 -10.62 -12.38 0.93
CA ALA A 120 -11.20 -13.38 1.82
C ALA A 120 -12.49 -12.85 2.47
N LEU A 121 -12.50 -11.58 2.90
CA LEU A 121 -13.70 -10.91 3.43
C LEU A 121 -14.81 -10.74 2.38
N MET A 122 -14.46 -10.69 1.09
CA MET A 122 -15.42 -10.73 -0.04
C MET A 122 -15.95 -12.14 -0.34
N GLY A 123 -15.44 -13.19 0.31
CA GLY A 123 -15.90 -14.57 0.15
C GLY A 123 -15.10 -15.42 -0.84
N VAL A 124 -13.93 -14.97 -1.28
CA VAL A 124 -13.03 -15.79 -2.11
C VAL A 124 -12.56 -17.01 -1.30
N LYS A 125 -12.75 -18.21 -1.87
CA LYS A 125 -12.40 -19.48 -1.21
C LYS A 125 -10.92 -19.79 -1.41
N TYR A 126 -10.14 -19.63 -0.34
CA TYR A 126 -8.74 -20.06 -0.31
C TYR A 126 -8.58 -21.49 0.25
N PRO A 127 -7.51 -22.22 -0.10
CA PRO A 127 -7.14 -23.45 0.59
C PRO A 127 -6.91 -23.24 2.09
N ALA A 128 -7.06 -24.31 2.88
CA ALA A 128 -6.93 -24.23 4.35
C ALA A 128 -5.58 -23.65 4.80
N PHE A 129 -4.47 -23.99 4.14
CA PHE A 129 -3.16 -23.48 4.52
C PHE A 129 -3.04 -21.95 4.41
N ILE A 130 -3.65 -21.34 3.38
CA ILE A 130 -3.65 -19.87 3.21
C ILE A 130 -4.51 -19.22 4.28
N ARG A 131 -5.71 -19.76 4.54
CA ARG A 131 -6.61 -19.23 5.59
C ARG A 131 -5.95 -19.27 6.96
N ASN A 132 -5.38 -20.41 7.32
CA ASN A 132 -4.71 -20.60 8.60
C ASN A 132 -3.50 -19.65 8.74
N ALA A 133 -2.75 -19.42 7.67
CA ALA A 133 -1.65 -18.46 7.67
C ALA A 133 -2.16 -17.03 7.89
N LEU A 134 -3.20 -16.60 7.18
CA LEU A 134 -3.81 -15.27 7.35
C LEU A 134 -4.38 -15.07 8.77
N GLU A 135 -5.05 -16.07 9.33
CA GLU A 135 -5.59 -16.04 10.70
C GLU A 135 -4.47 -15.92 11.74
N ALA A 136 -3.42 -16.75 11.64
CA ALA A 136 -2.29 -16.68 12.55
C ALA A 136 -1.54 -15.32 12.49
N MET A 137 -1.51 -14.68 11.33
CA MET A 137 -0.94 -13.35 11.16
C MET A 137 -1.79 -12.26 11.82
N ARG A 138 -3.13 -12.39 11.75
CA ARG A 138 -4.06 -11.49 12.43
C ARG A 138 -3.92 -11.60 13.95
N ASP A 139 -3.91 -12.81 14.48
CA ASP A 139 -3.85 -13.06 15.93
C ASP A 139 -2.53 -12.57 16.55
N LYS A 140 -1.41 -12.69 15.82
CA LYS A 140 -0.11 -12.13 16.25
C LYS A 140 -0.02 -10.61 16.08
N GLY A 141 -0.82 -10.00 15.21
CA GLY A 141 -0.86 -8.56 15.00
C GLY A 141 -1.60 -7.80 16.11
N ASP A 142 -2.66 -8.39 16.67
CA ASP A 142 -3.44 -7.83 17.79
C ASP A 142 -2.98 -8.34 19.18
N GLY A 143 -2.23 -9.44 19.23
CA GLY A 143 -1.78 -10.13 20.45
C GLY A 143 -0.55 -9.56 21.16
N GLY A 144 -0.15 -8.32 20.89
CA GLY A 144 0.95 -7.64 21.59
C GLY A 144 0.65 -7.22 23.04
N LYS A 145 -0.23 -7.92 23.76
CA LYS A 145 -0.28 -7.81 25.22
C LYS A 145 0.79 -8.73 25.77
N ALA A 146 1.88 -8.12 26.21
CA ALA A 146 2.86 -8.76 27.06
C ALA A 146 2.13 -9.40 28.26
N ASP A 147 2.23 -10.71 28.35
CA ASP A 147 2.03 -11.44 29.59
C ASP A 147 3.18 -11.06 30.54
N THR A 148 3.10 -9.88 31.16
CA THR A 148 3.91 -9.55 32.33
C THR A 148 3.30 -10.28 33.51
N ASN A 149 3.71 -11.52 33.73
CA ASN A 149 3.64 -12.23 35.01
C ASN A 149 4.68 -13.36 35.01
N ALA A 150 5.92 -13.01 35.35
CA ALA A 150 6.91 -13.89 35.99
C ALA A 150 7.94 -13.02 36.71
#